data_AF-A0A0B1P7R8-F1
#
_entry.id   AF-A0A0B1P7R8-F1
#
_cell.length_a   1.000
_cell.length_b   1.000
_cell.length_c   1.000
_cell.angle_alpha   90.00
_cell.angle_beta   90.00
_cell.angle_gamma   90.00
#
_symmetry.space_group_name_H-M   'P 1'
#
loop_
_entity.id
_entity.type
_entity.pdbx_description
1 polymer ?
#
loop_
_entity_poly.entity_id
_entity_poly.type
_entity_poly.pdbx_seq_one_letter_code
_entity_poly.pdbx_strand_id
1 'polypeptide(L)'
;MVHDIDIAIAISTTLSMIIKKIGIQQIPIVICTDSYSLYECVVKLGSTKEKRLRINIMTIRLSYERRELSEIRWINGNDNPADAMTKGNASKALKSLIENGELLIRIEEWVQREK
;
A
#
# COMPACT_ATOMS: atom_id res chain seq x y z
N MET A 1 0.29 8.39 -5.27
CA MET A 1 -0.16 6.99 -5.42
C MET A 1 0.77 6.18 -6.33
N VAL A 2 0.82 6.39 -7.66
CA VAL A 2 1.72 5.60 -8.53
C VAL A 2 3.19 5.85 -8.20
N HIS A 3 3.58 7.11 -8.04
CA HIS A 3 4.94 7.47 -7.62
C HIS A 3 5.38 6.76 -6.31
N ASP A 4 4.46 6.63 -5.35
CA ASP A 4 4.76 5.97 -4.07
C ASP A 4 4.95 4.46 -4.23
N ILE A 5 4.24 3.86 -5.19
CA ILE A 5 4.41 2.45 -5.57
C ILE A 5 5.73 2.24 -6.29
N ASP A 6 6.11 3.13 -7.21
CA ASP A 6 7.40 3.05 -7.90
C ASP A 6 8.56 3.08 -6.89
N ILE A 7 8.47 3.97 -5.89
CA ILE A 7 9.44 4.02 -4.78
C ILE A 7 9.41 2.71 -3.97
N ALA A 8 8.23 2.20 -3.60
CA ALA A 8 8.11 0.97 -2.84
C ALA A 8 8.72 -0.23 -3.58
N ILE A 9 8.48 -0.33 -4.89
CA ILE A 9 9.06 -1.36 -5.76
C ILE A 9 10.58 -1.19 -5.86
N ALA A 10 11.08 0.03 -6.03
CA ALA A 10 12.53 0.30 -6.07
C ALA A 10 13.22 -0.10 -4.76
N ILE A 11 12.65 0.25 -3.61
CA ILE A 11 13.15 -0.17 -2.29
C ILE A 11 13.10 -1.70 -2.16
N SER A 12 11.96 -2.32 -2.50
CA SER A 12 11.77 -3.77 -2.36
C SER A 12 12.71 -4.58 -3.26
N THR A 13 12.91 -4.15 -4.50
CA THR A 13 13.84 -4.80 -5.44
C THR A 13 15.29 -4.68 -4.98
N THR A 14 15.69 -3.49 -4.52
CA THR A 14 17.02 -3.26 -3.93
C THR A 14 17.24 -4.14 -2.70
N LEU A 15 16.26 -4.17 -1.80
CA LEU A 15 16.30 -5.00 -0.60
C LEU A 15 16.37 -6.48 -0.97
N SER A 16 15.58 -6.93 -1.95
CA SER A 16 15.57 -8.29 -2.48
C SER A 16 16.95 -8.76 -2.95
N MET A 17 17.73 -7.89 -3.60
CA MET A 17 19.10 -8.19 -4.02
C MET A 17 20.04 -8.47 -2.84
N ILE A 18 19.81 -7.81 -1.71
CA ILE A 18 20.59 -7.98 -0.48
C ILE A 18 20.13 -9.26 0.25
N ILE A 19 18.83 -9.39 0.52
CA ILE A 19 18.27 -10.49 1.31
C ILE A 19 18.44 -11.86 0.65
N LYS A 20 18.43 -11.91 -0.70
CA LYS A 20 18.69 -13.14 -1.46
C LYS A 20 20.09 -13.72 -1.18
N LYS A 21 21.08 -12.86 -0.88
CA LYS A 21 22.45 -13.31 -0.57
C LYS A 21 22.58 -13.91 0.83
N ILE A 22 21.68 -13.55 1.75
CA ILE A 22 21.66 -14.01 3.15
C ILE A 22 20.57 -15.06 3.41
N GLY A 23 19.93 -15.57 2.35
CA GLY A 23 18.95 -16.67 2.43
C GLY A 23 17.61 -16.28 3.07
N ILE A 24 17.28 -14.99 3.16
CA ILE A 24 16.02 -14.51 3.70
C ILE A 24 14.96 -14.47 2.58
N GLN A 25 13.73 -14.86 2.90
CA GLN A 25 12.60 -14.83 1.96
C GLN A 25 12.24 -13.39 1.57
N GLN A 26 11.78 -13.22 0.33
CA GLN A 26 11.35 -11.93 -0.18
C GLN A 26 10.29 -11.27 0.73
N ILE A 27 10.50 -9.98 1.04
CA ILE A 27 9.57 -9.20 1.84
C ILE A 27 8.39 -8.78 0.94
N PRO A 28 7.14 -9.11 1.30
CA PRO A 28 5.98 -8.75 0.50
C PRO A 28 5.73 -7.23 0.52
N ILE A 29 5.27 -6.67 -0.60
CA ILE A 29 4.78 -5.29 -0.65
C ILE A 29 3.26 -5.31 -0.47
N VAL A 30 2.77 -4.55 0.51
CA VAL A 30 1.34 -4.42 0.82
C VAL A 30 0.93 -2.96 0.65
N ILE A 31 -0.12 -2.71 -0.13
CA ILE A 31 -0.74 -1.39 -0.23
C ILE A 31 -1.85 -1.28 0.82
N CYS A 32 -1.84 -0.20 1.59
CA CYS A 32 -2.92 0.14 2.51
C CYS A 32 -3.61 1.43 2.05
N THR A 33 -4.94 1.45 2.08
CA THR A 33 -5.74 2.67 1.86
C THR A 33 -6.88 2.73 2.86
N ASP A 34 -7.22 3.92 3.34
CA ASP A 34 -8.40 4.18 4.14
C ASP A 34 -9.61 4.63 3.31
N SER A 35 -9.42 4.85 2.01
CA SER A 35 -10.46 5.21 1.07
C SER A 35 -11.14 3.96 0.51
N TYR A 36 -12.34 3.68 0.99
CA TYR A 36 -13.16 2.56 0.51
C TYR A 36 -13.43 2.63 -1.00
N SER A 37 -13.73 3.82 -1.53
CA SER A 37 -13.99 4.00 -2.96
C SER A 37 -12.77 3.71 -3.82
N LEU A 38 -11.56 4.03 -3.34
CA LEU A 38 -10.32 3.68 -4.02
C LEU A 38 -10.08 2.16 -3.95
N TYR A 39 -10.24 1.55 -2.78
CA TYR A 39 -10.12 0.11 -2.60
C TYR A 39 -11.06 -0.66 -3.55
N GLU A 40 -12.35 -0.32 -3.59
CA GLU A 40 -13.31 -0.93 -4.52
C GLU A 40 -12.92 -0.70 -5.98
N CYS A 41 -12.46 0.50 -6.32
CA CYS A 41 -11.99 0.79 -7.66
C CYS A 41 -10.77 -0.05 -8.03
N VAL A 42 -9.86 -0.39 -7.11
CA VAL A 42 -8.71 -1.24 -7.43
C VAL A 42 -9.14 -2.71 -7.55
N VAL A 43 -9.93 -3.19 -6.59
CA VAL A 43 -10.29 -4.61 -6.43
C VAL A 43 -11.44 -5.07 -7.33
N LYS A 44 -12.57 -4.36 -7.33
CA LYS A 44 -13.84 -4.85 -7.91
C LYS A 44 -14.06 -4.47 -9.37
N LEU A 45 -12.99 -4.16 -10.11
CA LEU A 45 -13.08 -3.62 -11.48
C LEU A 45 -13.95 -2.35 -11.59
N GLY A 46 -14.14 -1.61 -10.49
CA GLY A 46 -14.89 -0.36 -10.46
C GLY A 46 -14.36 0.65 -11.48
N SER A 47 -15.25 1.50 -12.00
CA SER A 47 -14.90 2.53 -12.98
C SER A 47 -14.93 3.92 -12.35
N THR A 48 -13.95 4.75 -12.72
CA THR A 48 -13.92 6.18 -12.38
C THR A 48 -13.90 7.04 -13.65
N LYS A 49 -14.59 8.18 -13.58
CA LYS A 49 -14.61 9.20 -14.64
C LYS A 49 -13.34 10.05 -14.64
N GLU A 50 -12.58 10.06 -13.53
CA GLU A 50 -11.36 10.84 -13.41
C GLU A 50 -10.21 10.17 -14.18
N LYS A 51 -9.68 10.86 -15.18
CA LYS A 51 -8.69 10.30 -16.12
C LYS A 51 -7.38 9.90 -15.44
N ARG A 52 -6.86 10.73 -14.53
CA ARG A 52 -5.59 10.47 -13.83
C ARG A 52 -5.73 9.29 -12.86
N LEU A 53 -6.79 9.28 -12.05
CA LEU A 53 -7.07 8.16 -11.15
C LEU A 53 -7.24 6.83 -11.90
N ARG A 54 -7.88 6.83 -13.08
CA ARG A 54 -8.00 5.62 -13.92
C ARG A 54 -6.65 5.04 -14.32
N ILE A 55 -5.71 5.90 -14.76
CA ILE A 55 -4.35 5.47 -15.11
C ILE A 55 -3.68 4.87 -13.88
N ASN A 56 -3.77 5.55 -12.74
CA ASN A 56 -3.15 5.09 -11.50
C ASN A 56 -3.69 3.73 -11.03
N ILE A 57 -5.01 3.53 -11.09
CA ILE A 57 -5.65 2.24 -10.76
C ILE A 57 -5.16 1.14 -11.70
N MET A 58 -5.06 1.42 -13.00
CA MET A 58 -4.59 0.43 -13.97
C MET A 58 -3.13 0.03 -13.69
N THR A 59 -2.27 0.98 -13.34
CA THR A 59 -0.88 0.70 -12.94
C THR A 59 -0.82 -0.20 -11.70
N ILE A 60 -1.63 0.10 -10.66
CA ILE A 60 -1.70 -0.76 -9.46
C ILE A 60 -2.09 -2.20 -9.82
N ARG A 61 -3.14 -2.35 -10.63
CA ARG A 61 -3.60 -3.68 -11.06
C ARG A 61 -2.52 -4.43 -11.83
N LEU A 62 -1.84 -3.74 -12.74
CA LEU A 62 -0.74 -4.33 -13.51
C LEU A 62 0.41 -4.79 -12.60
N SER A 63 0.81 -3.99 -11.61
CA SER A 63 1.83 -4.38 -10.63
C SER A 63 1.41 -5.56 -9.76
N TYR A 64 0.12 -5.63 -9.39
CA TYR A 64 -0.45 -6.78 -8.70
C TYR A 64 -0.42 -8.06 -9.56
N GLU A 65 -0.79 -7.95 -10.84
CA GLU A 65 -0.70 -9.06 -11.81
C GLU A 65 0.74 -9.54 -11.99
N ARG A 66 1.69 -8.62 -12.07
CA ARG A 66 3.15 -8.85 -12.19
C ARG A 66 3.81 -9.41 -10.93
N ARG A 67 3.08 -9.58 -9.82
CA ARG A 67 3.60 -10.03 -8.51
C ARG A 67 4.60 -9.05 -7.86
N GLU A 68 4.57 -7.78 -8.27
CA GLU A 68 5.31 -6.71 -7.60
C GLU A 68 4.63 -6.34 -6.27
N LEU A 69 3.29 -6.46 -6.23
CA LEU A 69 2.45 -6.24 -5.05
C LEU A 69 1.83 -7.56 -4.59
N SER A 70 1.83 -7.79 -3.28
CA SER A 70 1.29 -9.02 -2.69
C SER A 70 -0.16 -8.88 -2.23
N GLU A 71 -0.50 -7.73 -1.66
CA GLU A 71 -1.83 -7.48 -1.07
C GLU A 71 -2.26 -6.03 -1.21
N ILE A 72 -3.57 -5.82 -1.25
CA ILE A 72 -4.21 -4.52 -1.14
C ILE A 72 -5.20 -4.59 0.02
N ARG A 73 -5.05 -3.68 0.99
CA ARG A 73 -5.82 -3.66 2.23
C ARG A 73 -6.58 -2.34 2.37
N TRP A 74 -7.86 -2.46 2.70
CA TRP A 74 -8.65 -1.36 3.23
C TRP A 74 -8.47 -1.30 4.75
N ILE A 75 -8.07 -0.15 5.26
CA ILE A 75 -7.72 0.05 6.68
C ILE A 75 -8.56 1.16 7.31
N ASN A 76 -8.65 1.16 8.63
CA ASN A 76 -9.30 2.26 9.35
C ASN A 76 -8.46 3.55 9.24
N GLY A 77 -9.07 4.65 8.80
CA GLY A 77 -8.36 5.93 8.61
C GLY A 77 -7.72 6.49 9.89
N ASN A 78 -8.23 6.16 11.08
CA ASN A 78 -7.60 6.59 12.33
C ASN A 78 -6.23 5.95 12.58
N ASP A 79 -5.97 4.82 11.92
CA ASP A 79 -4.74 4.03 12.06
C ASP A 79 -3.79 4.28 10.88
N ASN A 80 -4.15 5.17 9.94
CA ASN A 80 -3.33 5.50 8.78
C ASN A 80 -2.28 6.57 9.13
N PRO A 81 -0.98 6.23 9.16
CA PRO A 81 0.06 7.23 9.41
C PRO A 81 0.24 8.20 8.23
N ALA A 82 -0.13 7.78 7.00
CA ALA A 82 0.03 8.60 5.80
C ALA A 82 -0.89 9.84 5.78
N ASP A 83 -1.94 9.85 6.61
CA ASP A 83 -2.81 11.01 6.80
C ASP A 83 -2.03 12.26 7.22
N ALA A 84 -0.97 12.08 8.02
CA ALA A 84 -0.09 13.17 8.46
C ALA A 84 0.69 13.82 7.30
N MET A 85 0.81 13.15 6.15
CA MET A 85 1.51 13.68 4.98
C MET A 85 0.60 14.53 4.09
N THR A 86 -0.72 14.40 4.24
CA THR A 86 -1.71 15.15 3.45
C THR A 86 -2.45 16.21 4.28
N LYS A 87 -2.45 16.06 5.61
CA LYS A 87 -3.08 16.98 6.57
C LYS A 87 -2.01 17.79 7.29
N GLY A 88 -2.34 19.03 7.68
CA GLY A 88 -1.41 19.93 8.37
C GLY A 88 -1.05 19.53 9.81
N ASN A 89 -1.70 18.51 10.37
CA ASN A 89 -1.51 18.05 11.74
C ASN A 89 -0.97 16.61 11.76
N ALA A 90 -0.11 16.31 12.73
CA ALA A 90 0.36 14.94 12.96
C ALA A 90 -0.82 14.00 13.31
N SER A 91 -0.91 12.88 12.60
CA SER A 91 -1.92 11.86 12.91
C SER A 91 -1.54 11.10 14.19
N LYS A 92 -2.55 10.61 14.92
CA LYS A 92 -2.32 9.76 16.11
C LYS A 92 -1.53 8.51 15.75
N ALA A 93 -1.80 7.93 14.58
CA ALA A 93 -1.08 6.79 14.03
C ALA A 93 0.41 7.09 13.83
N LEU A 94 0.76 8.23 13.22
CA LEU A 94 2.15 8.64 13.05
C LEU A 94 2.84 8.88 14.40
N LYS A 95 2.14 9.53 15.34
CA LYS A 95 2.68 9.77 16.68
C LYS A 95 3.01 8.45 17.40
N SER A 96 2.08 7.49 17.40
CA SER A 96 2.30 6.17 18.00
C SER A 96 3.47 5.42 17.36
N LEU A 97 3.60 5.49 16.02
CA LEU A 97 4.70 4.87 15.30
C LEU A 97 6.06 5.44 15.74
N ILE A 98 6.15 6.76 15.90
CA ILE A 98 7.39 7.43 16.34
C ILE A 98 7.71 7.11 17.81
N GLU A 99 6.69 7.12 18.68
CA GLU A 99 6.89 6.91 20.13
C GLU A 99 7.20 5.46 20.48
N ASN A 100 6.54 4.49 19.83
CA ASN A 100 6.61 3.08 20.22
C ASN A 100 7.43 2.22 19.23
N GLY A 101 7.74 2.73 18.04
CA GLY A 101 8.36 1.95 16.96
C GLY A 101 7.41 0.95 16.30
N GLU A 102 6.15 0.91 16.74
CA GLU A 102 5.13 -0.02 16.29
C GLU A 102 3.87 0.71 15.84
N LEU A 103 3.18 0.11 14.87
CA LEU A 103 1.93 0.62 14.33
C LEU A 103 0.88 -0.50 14.32
N LEU A 104 -0.20 -0.29 15.04
CA LEU A 104 -1.36 -1.17 15.02
C LEU A 104 -2.37 -0.65 14.00
N ILE A 105 -2.65 -1.46 12.98
CA ILE A 105 -3.55 -1.11 11.88
C ILE A 105 -4.76 -2.04 11.90
N ARG A 106 -5.97 -1.49 12.06
CA ARG A 106 -7.21 -2.24 11.84
C ARG A 106 -7.46 -2.39 10.35
N ILE A 107 -7.54 -3.64 9.91
CA ILE A 107 -7.87 -4.02 8.53
C ILE A 107 -9.37 -4.25 8.46
N GLU A 108 -10.05 -3.50 7.59
CA GLU A 108 -11.49 -3.61 7.37
C GLU A 108 -11.78 -4.70 6.31
N GLU A 109 -11.06 -4.66 5.18
CA GLU A 109 -11.10 -5.70 4.14
C GLU A 109 -9.73 -5.83 3.46
N TRP A 110 -9.46 -6.98 2.84
CA TRP A 110 -8.25 -7.15 2.01
C TRP A 110 -8.46 -8.16 0.90
N VAL A 111 -7.63 -8.03 -0.14
CA VAL A 111 -7.47 -9.06 -1.16
C VAL A 111 -6.04 -9.55 -1.14
N GLN A 112 -5.92 -10.87 -1.00
CA GLN A 112 -4.68 -11.60 -1.08
C GLN A 112 -4.72 -12.52 -2.29
N ARG A 113 -3.61 -12.58 -3.02
CA ARG A 113 -3.45 -13.53 -4.12
C ARG A 113 -3.16 -14.93 -3.57
N GLU A 114 -3.77 -15.95 -4.14
CA GLU A 114 -3.38 -17.35 -3.89
C GLU A 114 -1.92 -17.57 -4.32
N LYS A 115 -1.18 -18.35 -3.53
CA LYS A 115 0.27 -18.56 -3.67
C LYS A 115 0.65 -19.31 -4.94
#